data_AF-A0A966URD6-F1
#
_entry.id   AF-A0A966URD6-F1
#
_cell.length_a   1.000
_cell.length_b   1.000
_cell.length_c   1.000
_cell.angle_alpha   90.00
_cell.angle_beta   90.00
_cell.angle_gamma   90.00
#
_symmetry.space_group_name_H-M   'P 1'
#
loop_
_entity.id
_entity.type
_entity.pdbx_description
1 polymer ?
#
loop_
_entity_poly.entity_id
_entity_poly.type
_entity_poly.pdbx_seq_one_letter_code
_entity_poly.pdbx_strand_id
1 'polypeptide(L)'
;MKSVPDFIEGHKTSNDILILGQCPSSKTKPFKNGTFARLSKWLEAVDVHAFAFHNVIPDKINSYDIKDVQYKKLYTVTHGRKKIIALGGFVERVCKKYNIPHYKIDHPSPRNRNLNDPKYEEQMLIKLRDYLND
;
A
#
# COMPACT_ATOMS: atom_id res chain seq x y z
N MET A 1 -1.67 -3.96 15.88
CA MET A 1 -1.77 -3.90 14.40
C MET A 1 -0.51 -4.53 13.84
N LYS A 2 -0.60 -5.41 12.85
CA LYS A 2 0.61 -6.01 12.27
C LYS A 2 1.33 -4.97 11.40
N SER A 3 2.59 -4.73 11.74
CA SER A 3 3.55 -3.85 11.08
C SER A 3 4.24 -4.56 9.91
N VAL A 4 4.93 -3.85 9.02
CA VAL A 4 5.70 -4.48 7.93
C VAL A 4 6.71 -5.52 8.44
N PRO A 5 7.44 -5.28 9.55
CA PRO A 5 8.30 -6.31 10.16
C PRO A 5 7.61 -7.64 10.48
N ASP A 6 6.29 -7.64 10.74
CA ASP A 6 5.54 -8.88 10.98
C ASP A 6 5.34 -9.73 9.72
N PHE A 7 5.63 -9.17 8.54
CA PHE A 7 5.47 -9.82 7.23
C PHE A 7 6.79 -9.96 6.46
N ILE A 8 7.74 -9.06 6.69
CA ILE A 8 9.04 -9.02 6.03
C ILE A 8 10.08 -8.92 7.14
N GLU A 9 10.72 -10.04 7.45
CA GLU A 9 11.76 -10.11 8.47
C GLU A 9 12.93 -9.19 8.12
N GLY A 10 13.42 -8.42 9.09
CA GLY A 10 14.54 -7.49 8.88
C GLY A 10 14.20 -6.24 8.05
N HIS A 11 12.92 -6.00 7.74
CA HIS A 11 12.50 -4.86 6.93
C HIS A 11 12.95 -3.50 7.50
N LYS A 12 13.57 -2.68 6.64
CA LYS A 12 13.95 -1.30 6.97
C LYS A 12 12.80 -0.35 6.68
N THR A 13 12.39 0.42 7.67
CA THR A 13 11.40 1.48 7.49
C THR A 13 12.05 2.72 6.83
N SER A 14 11.28 3.43 6.00
CA SER A 14 11.67 4.71 5.41
C SER A 14 10.76 5.83 5.91
N ASN A 15 11.33 7.03 6.09
CA ASN A 15 10.56 8.26 6.34
C ASN A 15 10.05 8.89 5.04
N ASP A 16 10.63 8.56 3.89
CA ASP A 16 10.32 9.21 2.62
C ASP A 16 9.18 8.53 1.85
N ILE A 17 9.14 7.20 1.87
CA ILE A 17 8.17 6.39 1.12
C ILE A 17 7.15 5.78 2.07
N LEU A 18 5.87 6.06 1.84
CA LEU A 18 4.75 5.47 2.57
C LEU A 18 3.82 4.72 1.64
N ILE A 19 3.45 3.50 2.01
CA ILE A 19 2.43 2.71 1.33
C ILE A 19 1.16 2.71 2.16
N LEU A 20 0.05 3.08 1.53
CA LEU A 20 -1.26 3.11 2.13
C LEU A 20 -2.09 1.90 1.70
N GLY A 21 -2.36 1.02 2.66
CA GLY A 21 -3.34 -0.04 2.55
C GLY A 21 -4.74 0.39 2.98
N GLN A 22 -5.71 -0.51 2.79
CA GLN A 22 -7.10 -0.23 3.15
C GLN A 22 -7.37 -0.47 4.64
N CYS A 23 -7.33 -1.72 5.07
CA CYS A 23 -7.65 -2.15 6.43
C CYS A 23 -6.99 -3.51 6.74
N PRO A 24 -6.86 -3.90 8.01
CA PRO A 24 -6.43 -5.24 8.37
C PRO A 24 -7.38 -6.34 7.84
N SER A 25 -6.81 -7.48 7.46
CA SER A 25 -7.57 -8.68 7.15
C SER A 25 -7.79 -9.54 8.41
N SER A 26 -8.87 -10.32 8.42
CA SER A 26 -9.04 -11.42 9.38
C SER A 26 -7.99 -12.53 9.21
N LYS A 27 -7.31 -12.59 8.06
CA LYS A 27 -6.17 -13.48 7.85
C LYS A 27 -4.94 -12.91 8.54
N THR A 28 -4.57 -13.52 9.67
CA THR A 28 -3.44 -13.07 10.48
C THR A 28 -2.12 -13.77 10.14
N LYS A 29 -2.13 -14.89 9.39
CA LYS A 29 -0.91 -15.58 8.99
C LYS A 29 -0.49 -15.16 7.57
N PRO A 30 0.80 -14.85 7.33
CA PRO A 30 1.33 -14.68 5.98
C PRO A 30 1.07 -15.92 5.13
N PHE A 31 0.81 -15.74 3.85
CA PHE A 31 0.68 -16.84 2.89
C PHE A 31 1.28 -16.43 1.55
N LYS A 32 1.75 -17.42 0.78
CA LYS A 32 2.57 -17.25 -0.44
C LYS A 32 2.00 -16.27 -1.48
N ASN A 33 0.67 -16.17 -1.56
CA ASN A 33 -0.05 -15.31 -2.51
C ASN A 33 -0.82 -14.17 -1.81
N GLY A 34 -0.39 -13.79 -0.60
CA GLY A 34 -0.97 -12.69 0.15
C GLY A 34 -0.56 -11.33 -0.41
N THR A 35 -1.35 -10.30 -0.07
CA THR A 35 -1.12 -8.91 -0.45
C THR A 35 0.33 -8.48 -0.21
N PHE A 36 0.88 -8.77 0.99
CA PHE A 36 2.26 -8.42 1.33
C PHE A 36 3.31 -9.20 0.53
N ALA A 37 3.07 -10.47 0.21
CA ALA A 37 4.02 -11.26 -0.59
C ALA A 37 4.14 -10.71 -2.01
N ARG A 38 3.01 -10.33 -2.64
CA ARG A 38 3.03 -9.69 -3.97
C ARG A 38 3.59 -8.27 -3.89
N LEU A 39 3.17 -7.48 -2.90
CA LEU A 39 3.69 -6.13 -2.69
C LEU A 39 5.21 -6.12 -2.50
N SER A 40 5.77 -7.05 -1.71
CA SER A 40 7.22 -7.15 -1.51
C SER A 40 7.96 -7.36 -2.84
N LYS A 41 7.46 -8.26 -3.69
CA LYS A 41 8.05 -8.50 -5.02
C LYS A 41 7.96 -7.29 -5.93
N TRP A 42 6.84 -6.56 -5.87
CA TRP A 42 6.68 -5.33 -6.64
C TRP A 42 7.69 -4.27 -6.23
N LEU A 43 7.88 -4.07 -4.93
CA LEU A 43 8.81 -3.09 -4.39
C LEU A 43 10.26 -3.45 -4.69
N GLU A 44 10.62 -4.72 -4.55
CA GLU A 44 11.93 -5.25 -4.97
C GLU A 44 12.16 -5.02 -6.48
N ALA A 45 11.15 -5.29 -7.31
CA ALA A 45 11.23 -5.06 -8.75
C ALA A 45 11.40 -3.59 -9.14
N VAL A 46 10.99 -2.63 -8.29
CA VAL A 46 11.20 -1.19 -8.52
C VAL A 46 12.29 -0.59 -7.64
N ASP A 47 13.18 -1.44 -7.09
CA ASP A 47 14.34 -1.06 -6.27
C ASP A 47 14.00 -0.30 -4.96
N VAL A 48 12.81 -0.55 -4.41
CA VAL A 48 12.37 0.00 -3.12
C VAL A 48 12.58 -1.03 -2.01
N HIS A 49 13.66 -0.85 -1.26
CA HIS A 49 14.04 -1.73 -0.14
C HIS A 49 13.64 -1.20 1.23
N ALA A 50 13.27 0.09 1.33
CA ALA A 50 12.84 0.72 2.58
C ALA A 50 11.56 1.54 2.39
N PHE A 51 10.52 1.21 3.15
CA PHE A 51 9.23 1.88 3.09
C PHE A 51 8.49 1.79 4.42
N ALA A 52 7.61 2.75 4.71
CA ALA A 52 6.62 2.64 5.77
C ALA A 52 5.30 2.10 5.20
N PHE A 53 4.48 1.47 6.04
CA PHE A 53 3.14 1.01 5.66
C PHE A 53 2.11 1.45 6.70
N HIS A 54 0.94 1.88 6.24
CA HIS A 54 -0.18 2.20 7.12
C HIS A 54 -1.52 1.92 6.43
N ASN A 55 -2.53 1.51 7.19
CA ASN A 55 -3.89 1.34 6.65
C ASN A 55 -4.72 2.60 6.89
N VAL A 56 -5.53 3.03 5.91
CA VAL A 56 -6.44 4.18 6.11
C VAL A 56 -7.55 3.90 7.14
N ILE A 57 -7.91 2.62 7.32
CA ILE A 57 -8.79 2.13 8.39
C ILE A 57 -7.99 1.13 9.26
N PRO A 58 -7.18 1.61 10.21
CA PRO A 58 -6.25 0.76 10.95
C PRO A 58 -6.90 -0.19 11.96
N ASP A 59 -8.04 0.21 12.52
CA ASP A 59 -8.59 -0.44 13.73
C ASP A 59 -9.86 -1.28 13.44
N LYS A 60 -10.24 -1.45 12.16
CA LYS A 60 -11.41 -2.24 11.78
C LYS A 60 -11.08 -3.23 10.69
N ILE A 61 -11.37 -4.50 10.96
CA ILE A 61 -11.10 -5.60 10.05
C ILE A 61 -12.10 -5.59 8.88
N ASN A 62 -11.62 -5.78 7.65
CA ASN A 62 -12.42 -5.92 6.43
C ASN A 62 -13.41 -4.75 6.15
N SER A 63 -13.15 -3.54 6.64
CA SER A 63 -14.01 -2.37 6.36
C SER A 63 -13.74 -1.72 5.00
N TYR A 64 -14.81 -1.25 4.36
CA TYR A 64 -14.83 -0.46 3.11
C TYR A 64 -15.61 0.86 3.28
N ASP A 65 -15.86 1.31 4.52
CA ASP A 65 -16.61 2.53 4.78
C ASP A 65 -15.66 3.73 4.99
N ILE A 66 -15.93 4.82 4.28
CA ILE A 66 -15.21 6.09 4.44
C ILE A 66 -15.35 6.66 5.85
N LYS A 67 -16.44 6.34 6.56
CA LYS A 67 -16.68 6.78 7.95
C LYS A 67 -15.73 6.14 8.95
N ASP A 68 -15.18 4.97 8.63
CA ASP A 68 -14.22 4.28 9.48
C ASP A 68 -12.79 4.80 9.32
N VAL A 69 -12.56 5.72 8.37
CA VAL A 69 -11.23 6.28 8.09
C VAL A 69 -10.76 7.15 9.25
N GLN A 70 -9.54 6.89 9.71
CA GLN A 70 -8.95 7.64 10.81
C GLN A 70 -8.08 8.78 10.30
N TYR A 71 -8.74 9.86 9.88
CA TYR A 71 -8.08 11.01 9.27
C TYR A 71 -6.94 11.58 10.11
N LYS A 72 -7.10 11.75 11.44
CA LYS A 72 -6.03 12.30 12.30
C LYS A 72 -4.74 11.46 12.25
N LYS A 73 -4.88 10.13 12.33
CA LYS A 73 -3.74 9.20 12.21
C LYS A 73 -3.17 9.26 10.80
N LEU A 74 -4.04 9.26 9.79
CA LEU A 74 -3.64 9.32 8.38
C LEU A 74 -2.82 10.59 8.09
N TYR A 75 -3.31 11.76 8.48
CA TYR A 75 -2.60 13.03 8.34
C TYR A 75 -1.21 12.96 8.99
N THR A 76 -1.12 12.44 10.21
CA THR A 76 0.15 12.32 10.95
C THR A 76 1.15 11.45 10.19
N VAL A 77 0.72 10.30 9.66
CA VAL A 77 1.65 9.39 8.97
C VAL A 77 2.01 9.83 7.56
N THR A 78 1.13 10.59 6.88
CA THR A 78 1.37 11.11 5.53
C THR A 78 2.13 12.43 5.52
N HIS A 79 2.13 13.18 6.64
CA HIS A 79 2.81 14.46 6.72
C HIS A 79 4.33 14.31 6.53
N GLY A 80 4.91 15.17 5.70
CA GLY A 80 6.35 15.17 5.40
C GLY A 80 6.85 14.02 4.52
N ARG A 81 5.97 13.13 4.05
CA ARG A 81 6.35 12.04 3.12
C ARG A 81 6.63 12.60 1.74
N LYS A 82 7.71 12.14 1.10
CA LYS A 82 8.05 12.51 -0.28
C LYS A 82 7.17 11.77 -1.29
N LYS A 83 6.96 10.47 -1.06
CA LYS A 83 6.20 9.59 -1.96
C LYS A 83 5.18 8.81 -1.15
N ILE A 84 3.93 8.81 -1.63
CA ILE A 84 2.83 8.06 -1.02
C ILE A 84 2.21 7.18 -2.10
N ILE A 85 2.16 5.87 -1.87
CA ILE A 85 1.58 4.89 -2.79
C ILE A 85 0.24 4.42 -2.22
N ALA A 86 -0.86 4.63 -2.93
CA ALA A 86 -2.19 4.19 -2.56
C ALA A 86 -2.54 2.84 -3.21
N LEU A 87 -2.89 1.83 -2.41
CA LEU A 87 -3.25 0.50 -2.89
C LEU A 87 -4.75 0.40 -3.23
N GLY A 88 -5.09 0.54 -4.50
CA GLY A 88 -6.42 0.33 -5.04
C GLY A 88 -7.37 1.53 -4.90
N GLY A 89 -8.53 1.43 -5.55
CA GLY A 89 -9.47 2.55 -5.71
C GLY A 89 -10.09 3.07 -4.41
N PHE A 90 -10.27 2.23 -3.39
CA PHE A 90 -10.77 2.70 -2.09
C PHE A 90 -9.78 3.68 -1.44
N VAL A 91 -8.50 3.31 -1.40
CA VAL A 91 -7.46 4.14 -0.78
C VAL A 91 -7.23 5.41 -1.59
N GLU A 92 -7.25 5.33 -2.92
CA GLU A 92 -7.22 6.50 -3.82
C GLU A 92 -8.33 7.50 -3.48
N ARG A 93 -9.57 7.01 -3.34
CA ARG A 93 -10.73 7.85 -2.98
C ARG A 93 -10.56 8.51 -1.61
N VAL A 94 -9.99 7.80 -0.64
CA VAL A 94 -9.63 8.37 0.67
C VAL A 94 -8.61 9.49 0.51
N CYS A 95 -7.52 9.23 -0.22
CA CYS A 95 -6.46 10.21 -0.42
C CYS A 95 -6.98 11.46 -1.13
N LYS A 96 -7.81 11.30 -2.17
CA LYS A 96 -8.50 12.42 -2.85
C LYS A 96 -9.40 13.21 -1.90
N LYS A 97 -10.21 12.54 -1.06
CA LYS A 97 -11.11 13.21 -0.10
C LYS A 97 -10.35 14.10 0.89
N TYR A 98 -9.15 13.68 1.30
CA TYR A 98 -8.34 14.39 2.30
C TYR A 98 -7.17 15.17 1.70
N ASN A 99 -7.15 15.38 0.38
CA ASN A 99 -6.11 16.12 -0.34
C ASN A 99 -4.68 15.61 -0.03
N ILE A 100 -4.51 14.29 0.05
CA ILE A 100 -3.21 13.64 0.24
C ILE A 100 -2.60 13.40 -1.15
N PRO A 101 -1.46 14.01 -1.49
CA PRO A 101 -0.74 13.71 -2.72
C PRO A 101 -0.32 12.23 -2.72
N HIS A 102 -0.64 11.51 -3.78
CA HIS A 102 -0.39 10.07 -3.85
C HIS A 102 -0.27 9.60 -5.30
N TYR A 103 0.39 8.45 -5.46
CA TYR A 103 0.37 7.65 -6.68
C TYR A 103 -0.42 6.38 -6.45
N LYS A 104 -1.39 6.11 -7.31
CA LYS A 104 -2.24 4.92 -7.20
C LYS A 104 -1.62 3.77 -7.97
N ILE A 105 -1.56 2.60 -7.32
CA ILE A 105 -1.41 1.32 -7.99
C ILE A 105 -2.59 0.42 -7.68
N ASP A 106 -2.79 -0.60 -8.50
CA ASP A 106 -3.82 -1.60 -8.28
C ASP A 106 -3.52 -2.43 -7.02
N HIS A 107 -4.56 -2.85 -6.29
CA HIS A 107 -4.34 -3.54 -5.02
C HIS A 107 -3.72 -4.94 -5.25
N PRO A 108 -2.63 -5.34 -4.56
CA PRO A 108 -1.93 -6.61 -4.78
C PRO A 108 -2.68 -7.87 -4.30
N SER A 109 -3.98 -7.74 -4.07
CA SER A 109 -4.81 -8.85 -3.61
C SER A 109 -4.99 -9.85 -4.76
N PRO A 110 -4.98 -11.17 -4.50
CA PRO A 110 -5.25 -12.18 -5.53
C PRO A 110 -6.67 -12.08 -6.11
N ARG A 111 -7.56 -11.28 -5.50
CA ARG A 111 -8.91 -11.01 -6.03
C ARG A 111 -8.91 -9.97 -7.16
N ASN A 112 -7.82 -9.25 -7.36
CA ASN A 112 -7.73 -8.27 -8.43
C ASN A 112 -7.49 -8.98 -9.77
N ARG A 113 -8.54 -9.06 -10.61
CA ARG A 113 -8.51 -9.78 -11.88
C ARG A 113 -7.60 -9.14 -12.93
N ASN A 114 -7.32 -7.83 -12.83
CA ASN A 114 -6.39 -7.16 -13.75
C ASN A 114 -4.98 -7.76 -13.65
N LEU A 115 -4.60 -8.19 -12.44
CA LEU A 115 -3.31 -8.80 -12.15
C LEU A 115 -3.21 -10.27 -12.60
N ASN A 116 -4.21 -10.79 -13.33
CA ASN A 116 -4.10 -12.06 -14.04
C ASN A 116 -3.40 -11.89 -15.39
N ASP A 117 -3.31 -10.66 -15.91
CA ASP A 117 -2.53 -10.33 -17.10
C ASP A 117 -1.12 -9.87 -16.66
N PRO A 118 -0.07 -10.68 -16.92
CA PRO A 118 1.30 -10.32 -16.55
C PRO A 118 1.77 -9.03 -17.23
N LYS A 119 1.32 -8.73 -18.45
CA LYS A 119 1.70 -7.50 -19.16
C LYS A 119 1.11 -6.28 -18.48
N TYR A 120 -0.13 -6.38 -18.00
CA TYR A 120 -0.73 -5.31 -17.21
C TYR A 120 0.07 -5.05 -15.93
N GLU A 121 0.41 -6.10 -15.19
CA GLU A 121 1.19 -6.00 -13.95
C GLU A 121 2.58 -5.38 -14.21
N GLU A 122 3.28 -5.84 -15.24
CA GLU A 122 4.59 -5.29 -15.65
C GLU A 122 4.52 -3.81 -16.01
N GLN A 123 3.55 -3.40 -16.84
CA GLN A 123 3.37 -2.00 -17.24
C GLN A 123 3.05 -1.10 -16.05
N MET A 124 2.30 -1.60 -15.07
CA MET A 124 2.04 -0.87 -13.83
C MET A 124 3.34 -0.66 -13.03
N LEU A 125 4.22 -1.67 -12.95
CA LEU A 125 5.49 -1.57 -12.24
C LEU A 125 6.48 -0.62 -12.92
N ILE A 126 6.51 -0.58 -14.25
CA ILE A 126 7.32 0.41 -15.00
C ILE A 126 6.90 1.83 -14.60
N LYS A 127 5.59 2.13 -14.66
CA LYS A 127 5.10 3.46 -14.30
C LYS A 127 5.30 3.80 -12.83
N LEU A 128 5.23 2.80 -11.94
CA LEU A 128 5.55 2.98 -10.53
C LEU A 128 7.03 3.35 -10.35
N ARG A 129 7.95 2.68 -11.06
CA ARG A 129 9.38 2.97 -11.05
C ARG A 129 9.65 4.40 -11.52
N ASP A 130 9.03 4.83 -12.62
CA ASP A 130 9.18 6.19 -13.14
C ASP A 130 8.75 7.22 -12.09
N TYR A 131 7.56 7.06 -11.49
CA TYR A 131 7.07 7.93 -10.42
C TYR A 131 8.01 7.99 -9.20
N LEU A 132 8.69 6.89 -8.87
CA LEU A 132 9.59 6.83 -7.72
C LEU A 132 10.92 7.52 -7.98
N ASN A 133 11.35 7.60 -9.24
CA ASN A 133 12.62 8.20 -9.65
C ASN A 133 12.51 9.69 -10.04
N ASP A 134 11.29 10.19 -10.29
CA ASP A 134 10.99 11.62 -10.47
C ASP A 134 11.19 12.44 -9.19
#